data_AF-A0A953R5J6-F1
#
_entry.id   AF-A0A953R5J6-F1
#
_cell.length_a   1.000
_cell.length_b   1.000
_cell.length_c   1.000
_cell.angle_alpha   90.00
_cell.angle_beta   90.00
_cell.angle_gamma   90.00
#
_symmetry.space_group_name_H-M   'P 1'
#
loop_
_entity.id
_entity.type
_entity.pdbx_description
1 polymer ?
#
loop_
_entity_poly.entity_id
_entity_poly.type
_entity_poly.pdbx_seq_one_letter_code
_entity_poly.pdbx_strand_id
1 'polypeptide(L)'
;MANRASSRVWLVDDRKENRDRFVERHGSEFDVRTFESPDSLISAIAKDHRPDALLCDIFFYSDPGQREEVEERVAKEAKRIESLASELHADKAADGIGLIRRVRQRFDNEPPFPIYAYTSKGPYLLHGESFDRLEESDAPWLFKNKYSTQIERHRISEDIKQFQKRDQWTPRRMWSVAWRTGLVTAILGALLSVLFDRLAKLAGI
;
A
#
# COMPACT_ATOMS: atom_id res chain seq x y z
N MET A 1 -28.94 12.55 -6.27
CA MET A 1 -27.65 11.88 -5.97
C MET A 1 -27.88 10.39 -6.10
N ALA A 2 -27.22 9.73 -7.04
CA ALA A 2 -27.35 8.27 -7.18
C ALA A 2 -26.80 7.61 -5.91
N ASN A 3 -27.61 6.77 -5.27
CA ASN A 3 -27.23 5.99 -4.10
C ASN A 3 -26.15 5.01 -4.56
N ARG A 4 -24.85 5.34 -4.37
CA ARG A 4 -23.78 4.37 -4.64
C ARG A 4 -24.01 3.21 -3.67
N ALA A 5 -24.19 2.00 -4.21
CA ALA A 5 -24.24 0.81 -3.38
C ALA A 5 -22.97 0.77 -2.52
N SER A 6 -23.15 0.67 -1.21
CA SER A 6 -22.03 0.54 -0.27
C SER A 6 -21.28 -0.76 -0.56
N SER A 7 -19.94 -0.73 -0.50
CA SER A 7 -19.12 -1.93 -0.70
C SER A 7 -19.37 -2.94 0.42
N ARG A 8 -19.48 -4.21 0.07
CA ARG A 8 -19.76 -5.30 1.01
C ARG A 8 -18.48 -5.83 1.62
N VAL A 9 -18.36 -5.70 2.93
CA VAL A 9 -17.17 -6.11 3.68
C VAL A 9 -17.56 -7.19 4.68
N TRP A 10 -16.94 -8.35 4.57
CA TRP A 10 -17.17 -9.47 5.48
C TRP A 10 -16.01 -9.61 6.45
N LEU A 11 -16.30 -9.85 7.73
CA LEU A 11 -15.31 -10.13 8.78
C LEU A 11 -15.60 -11.49 9.40
N VAL A 12 -14.58 -12.35 9.52
CA VAL A 12 -14.64 -13.56 10.36
C VAL A 12 -13.64 -13.45 11.50
N ASP A 13 -14.14 -13.58 12.73
CA ASP A 13 -13.38 -13.43 13.97
C ASP A 13 -14.13 -14.20 15.07
N ASP A 14 -13.47 -14.95 15.94
CA ASP A 14 -14.15 -15.74 16.98
C ASP A 14 -14.65 -14.88 18.16
N ARG A 15 -14.13 -13.66 18.32
CA ARG A 15 -14.48 -12.73 19.39
C ARG A 15 -15.63 -11.81 19.01
N LYS A 16 -16.72 -11.88 19.78
CA LYS A 16 -17.88 -11.01 19.56
C LYS A 16 -17.51 -9.53 19.71
N GLU A 17 -16.66 -9.19 20.68
CA GLU A 17 -16.25 -7.82 20.95
C GLU A 17 -15.50 -7.19 19.77
N ASN A 18 -14.66 -7.98 19.08
CA ASN A 18 -13.96 -7.52 17.89
C ASN A 18 -14.94 -7.26 16.74
N ARG A 19 -15.87 -8.20 16.51
CA ARG A 19 -16.92 -8.08 15.49
C ARG A 19 -17.79 -6.84 15.74
N ASP A 20 -18.27 -6.66 16.96
CA ASP A 20 -19.11 -5.52 17.34
C ASP A 20 -18.38 -4.18 17.12
N ARG A 21 -17.14 -4.07 17.59
CA ARG A 21 -16.31 -2.87 17.42
C ARG A 21 -16.03 -2.56 15.96
N PHE A 22 -15.84 -3.59 15.14
CA PHE A 22 -15.64 -3.42 13.71
C PHE A 22 -16.90 -2.84 13.05
N VAL A 23 -18.08 -3.39 13.36
CA VAL A 23 -19.37 -2.88 12.87
C VAL A 23 -19.60 -1.44 13.33
N GLU A 24 -19.34 -1.12 14.59
CA GLU A 24 -19.47 0.24 15.13
C GLU A 24 -18.62 1.27 14.36
N ARG A 25 -17.36 0.92 14.08
CA ARG A 25 -16.41 1.83 13.42
C ARG A 25 -16.64 1.97 11.92
N HIS A 26 -17.10 0.92 11.26
CA HIS A 26 -17.08 0.83 9.79
C HIS A 26 -18.48 0.71 9.16
N GLY A 27 -19.51 0.39 9.93
CA GLY A 27 -20.88 0.16 9.42
C GLY A 27 -21.58 1.40 8.87
N SER A 28 -21.03 2.60 9.08
CA SER A 28 -21.52 3.84 8.45
C SER A 28 -21.02 4.02 7.01
N GLU A 29 -19.91 3.38 6.64
CA GLU A 29 -19.28 3.48 5.31
C GLU A 29 -19.49 2.21 4.47
N PHE A 30 -19.54 1.05 5.12
CA PHE A 30 -19.58 -0.27 4.50
C PHE A 30 -20.83 -1.06 4.87
N ASP A 31 -21.29 -1.91 3.95
CA ASP A 31 -22.27 -2.97 4.26
C ASP A 31 -21.52 -4.14 4.90
N VAL A 32 -21.48 -4.12 6.24
CA VAL A 32 -20.68 -5.05 7.03
C VAL A 32 -21.49 -6.29 7.42
N ARG A 33 -20.93 -7.47 7.17
CA ARG A 33 -21.43 -8.74 7.70
C ARG A 33 -20.34 -9.46 8.47
N THR A 34 -20.68 -9.98 9.64
CA THR A 34 -19.71 -10.65 10.51
C THR A 34 -20.04 -12.12 10.72
N PHE A 35 -19.00 -12.94 10.89
CA PHE A 35 -19.06 -14.38 11.09
C PHE A 35 -18.24 -14.76 12.32
N GLU A 36 -18.76 -15.65 13.15
CA GLU A 36 -18.07 -16.10 14.36
C GLU A 36 -17.10 -17.27 14.11
N SER A 37 -17.23 -17.93 12.96
CA SER A 37 -16.43 -19.11 12.64
C SER A 37 -16.20 -19.25 11.14
N PRO A 38 -15.11 -19.92 10.71
CA PRO A 38 -14.87 -20.25 9.32
C PRO A 38 -16.03 -21.02 8.67
N ASP A 39 -16.63 -21.98 9.37
CA ASP A 39 -17.73 -22.79 8.83
C ASP A 39 -18.98 -21.96 8.52
N SER A 40 -19.30 -20.99 9.38
CA SER A 40 -20.41 -20.05 9.14
C SER A 40 -20.16 -19.15 7.94
N LEU A 41 -18.90 -18.69 7.75
CA LEU A 41 -18.47 -17.93 6.59
C LEU A 41 -18.60 -18.75 5.31
N ILE A 42 -18.04 -19.97 5.27
CA ILE A 42 -18.10 -20.85 4.09
C ILE A 42 -19.54 -21.17 3.72
N SER A 43 -20.39 -21.45 4.71
CA SER A 43 -21.82 -21.68 4.51
C SER A 43 -22.54 -20.47 3.91
N ALA A 44 -22.14 -19.26 4.28
CA ALA A 44 -22.70 -18.03 3.72
C ALA A 44 -22.20 -17.76 2.29
N ILE A 45 -20.90 -17.96 2.01
CA ILE A 45 -20.33 -17.86 0.66
C ILE A 45 -21.06 -18.80 -0.32
N ALA A 46 -21.44 -20.00 0.13
CA ALA A 46 -22.14 -20.97 -0.69
C ALA A 46 -23.59 -20.56 -1.04
N LYS A 47 -24.22 -19.72 -0.22
CA LYS A 47 -25.64 -19.35 -0.33
C LYS A 47 -25.89 -17.96 -0.91
N ASP A 48 -24.93 -17.06 -0.78
CA ASP A 48 -25.09 -15.63 -1.03
C ASP A 48 -24.09 -15.11 -2.07
N HIS A 49 -24.22 -13.84 -2.44
CA HIS A 49 -23.24 -13.15 -3.27
C HIS A 49 -21.94 -12.91 -2.48
N ARG A 50 -20.81 -12.98 -3.18
CA ARG A 50 -19.47 -12.80 -2.60
C ARG A 50 -19.26 -11.39 -2.06
N PRO A 51 -18.48 -11.21 -0.97
CA PRO A 51 -18.08 -9.88 -0.53
C PRO A 51 -17.11 -9.23 -1.51
N ASP A 52 -17.01 -7.90 -1.45
CA ASP A 52 -15.99 -7.13 -2.16
C ASP A 52 -14.63 -7.20 -1.42
N ALA A 53 -14.68 -7.36 -0.09
CA ALA A 53 -13.52 -7.64 0.75
C ALA A 53 -13.86 -8.62 1.88
N LEU A 54 -12.96 -9.56 2.16
CA LEU A 54 -13.04 -10.48 3.29
C LEU A 54 -11.85 -10.25 4.22
N LEU A 55 -12.13 -9.94 5.48
CA LEU A 55 -11.16 -9.87 6.56
C LEU A 55 -11.29 -11.14 7.39
N CYS A 56 -10.18 -11.84 7.59
CA CYS A 56 -10.12 -13.03 8.42
C CYS A 56 -9.15 -12.78 9.55
N ASP A 57 -9.63 -12.95 10.78
CA ASP A 57 -8.71 -13.21 11.87
C ASP A 57 -7.93 -14.51 11.59
N ILE A 58 -6.72 -14.61 12.12
CA ILE A 58 -5.82 -15.75 11.89
C ILE A 58 -5.76 -16.68 13.10
N PHE A 59 -6.30 -16.30 14.26
CA PHE A 59 -6.23 -17.05 15.50
C PHE A 59 -7.62 -17.47 15.99
N PHE A 60 -8.08 -18.63 15.55
CA PHE A 60 -9.33 -19.23 16.05
C PHE A 60 -9.04 -20.23 17.17
N TYR A 61 -9.71 -20.07 18.31
CA TYR A 61 -9.59 -20.98 19.44
C TYR A 61 -10.86 -21.80 19.63
N SER A 62 -10.72 -23.11 19.73
CA SER A 62 -11.86 -23.99 20.04
C SER A 62 -12.27 -23.91 21.52
N ASP A 63 -11.33 -23.58 22.40
CA ASP A 63 -11.56 -23.42 23.84
C ASP A 63 -11.54 -21.92 24.23
N PRO A 64 -12.67 -21.36 24.68
CA PRO A 64 -12.75 -19.97 25.15
C PRO A 64 -11.78 -19.66 26.30
N GLY A 65 -11.50 -20.61 27.19
CA GLY A 65 -10.60 -20.41 28.34
C GLY A 65 -9.15 -20.27 27.90
N GLN A 66 -8.69 -21.15 27.00
CA GLN A 66 -7.36 -21.03 26.39
C GLN A 66 -7.18 -19.70 25.65
N ARG A 67 -8.20 -19.26 24.92
CA ARG A 67 -8.19 -17.98 24.21
C ARG A 67 -7.99 -16.82 25.17
N GLU A 68 -8.79 -16.75 26.25
CA GLU A 68 -8.69 -15.68 27.25
C GLU A 68 -7.31 -15.64 27.90
N GLU A 69 -6.74 -16.80 28.24
CA GLU A 69 -5.39 -16.89 28.79
C GLU A 69 -4.32 -16.38 27.80
N VAL A 70 -4.42 -16.76 26.52
CA VAL A 70 -3.47 -16.32 25.49
C VAL A 70 -3.59 -14.82 25.26
N GLU A 71 -4.81 -14.31 25.11
CA GLU A 71 -5.09 -12.90 24.90
C GLU A 71 -4.58 -12.04 26.07
N GLU A 72 -4.81 -12.47 27.32
CA GLU A 72 -4.30 -11.77 28.49
C GLU A 72 -2.76 -11.72 28.51
N ARG A 73 -2.11 -12.85 28.22
CA ARG A 73 -0.64 -12.92 28.16
C ARG A 73 -0.06 -12.08 27.03
N VAL A 74 -0.65 -12.14 25.84
CA VAL A 74 -0.23 -11.35 24.68
C VAL A 74 -0.42 -9.86 24.98
N ALA A 75 -1.56 -9.45 25.54
CA ALA A 75 -1.81 -8.06 25.92
C ALA A 75 -0.81 -7.57 26.98
N LYS A 76 -0.46 -8.42 27.96
CA LYS A 76 0.55 -8.10 28.98
C LYS A 76 1.94 -7.92 28.37
N GLU A 77 2.37 -8.82 27.49
CA GLU A 77 3.67 -8.72 26.82
C GLU A 77 3.71 -7.55 25.83
N ALA A 78 2.61 -7.28 25.11
CA ALA A 78 2.51 -6.12 24.23
C ALA A 78 2.71 -4.81 25.01
N LYS A 79 2.01 -4.64 26.15
CA LYS A 79 2.20 -3.50 27.05
C LYS A 79 3.64 -3.39 27.56
N ARG A 80 4.28 -4.52 27.89
CA ARG A 80 5.68 -4.52 28.34
C ARG A 80 6.63 -4.05 27.23
N ILE A 81 6.40 -4.50 26.00
CA ILE A 81 7.20 -4.07 24.83
C ILE A 81 6.96 -2.59 24.54
N GLU A 82 5.72 -2.11 24.62
CA GLU A 82 5.35 -0.70 24.48
C GLU A 82 6.07 0.20 25.48
N SER A 83 6.07 -0.18 26.76
CA SER A 83 6.80 0.55 27.80
C SER A 83 8.30 0.60 27.50
N LEU A 84 8.89 -0.54 27.14
CA LEU A 84 10.32 -0.61 26.80
C LEU A 84 10.65 0.22 25.55
N ALA A 85 9.78 0.22 24.54
CA ALA A 85 9.95 1.03 23.34
C ALA A 85 9.97 2.54 23.67
N SER A 86 9.10 2.95 24.58
CA SER A 86 8.99 4.32 25.06
C SER A 86 10.25 4.73 25.85
N GLU A 87 10.76 3.86 26.72
CA GLU A 87 11.98 4.09 27.50
C GLU A 87 13.24 4.19 26.63
N LEU A 88 13.31 3.40 25.55
CA LEU A 88 14.47 3.35 24.65
C LEU A 88 14.52 4.51 23.65
N HIS A 89 13.59 5.47 23.71
CA HIS A 89 13.41 6.52 22.71
C HIS A 89 13.41 5.91 21.30
N ALA A 90 12.44 5.03 21.00
CA ALA A 90 12.31 4.44 19.67
C ALA A 90 11.87 5.45 18.57
N ASP A 91 12.10 6.75 18.77
CA ASP A 91 11.86 7.83 17.80
C ASP A 91 12.67 7.67 16.51
N LYS A 92 13.69 6.81 16.52
CA LYS A 92 14.47 6.40 15.33
C LYS A 92 13.62 5.87 14.17
N ALA A 93 12.40 5.39 14.42
CA ALA A 93 11.47 5.06 13.36
C ALA A 93 11.08 6.28 12.50
N ALA A 94 11.02 7.47 13.11
CA ALA A 94 10.69 8.73 12.43
C ALA A 94 11.72 9.08 11.36
N ASP A 95 13.00 8.75 11.56
CA ASP A 95 14.04 8.96 10.54
C ASP A 95 13.83 8.07 9.31
N GLY A 96 13.48 6.81 9.54
CA GLY A 96 13.17 5.85 8.48
C GLY A 96 11.93 6.26 7.68
N ILE A 97 10.83 6.57 8.37
CA ILE A 97 9.58 7.05 7.75
C ILE A 97 9.83 8.38 7.04
N GLY A 98 10.60 9.27 7.66
CA GLY A 98 10.99 10.57 7.09
C GLY A 98 11.81 10.42 5.82
N LEU A 99 12.72 9.45 5.75
CA LEU A 99 13.46 9.14 4.53
C LEU A 99 12.53 8.69 3.41
N ILE A 100 11.62 7.74 3.67
CA ILE A 100 10.63 7.26 2.69
C ILE A 100 9.82 8.44 2.14
N ARG A 101 9.27 9.28 3.03
CA ARG A 101 8.48 10.46 2.65
C ARG A 101 9.30 11.44 1.81
N ARG A 102 10.54 11.76 2.20
CA ARG A 102 11.42 12.66 1.43
C ARG A 102 11.73 12.12 0.04
N VAL A 103 11.97 10.81 -0.09
CA VAL A 103 12.16 10.19 -1.42
C VAL A 103 10.90 10.35 -2.24
N ARG A 104 9.72 10.00 -1.74
CA ARG A 104 8.47 10.17 -2.49
C ARG A 104 8.22 11.62 -2.89
N GLN A 105 8.35 12.56 -1.96
CA GLN A 105 8.19 14.00 -2.22
C GLN A 105 9.17 14.50 -3.29
N ARG A 106 10.41 14.00 -3.30
CA ARG A 106 11.43 14.36 -4.29
C ARG A 106 11.06 13.95 -5.73
N PHE A 107 10.17 12.97 -5.87
CA PHE A 107 9.70 12.39 -7.13
C PHE A 107 8.18 12.51 -7.27
N ASP A 108 7.59 13.64 -6.84
CA ASP A 108 6.16 13.95 -7.02
C ASP A 108 5.18 12.87 -6.51
N ASN A 109 5.55 12.23 -5.39
CA ASN A 109 4.88 11.08 -4.76
C ASN A 109 4.88 9.77 -5.57
N GLU A 110 5.61 9.75 -6.69
CA GLU A 110 5.85 8.60 -7.58
C GLU A 110 7.34 8.21 -7.51
N PRO A 111 7.78 7.44 -6.48
CA PRO A 111 9.19 7.10 -6.33
C PRO A 111 9.69 6.30 -7.55
N PRO A 112 10.97 6.42 -7.95
CA PRO A 112 11.51 5.79 -9.16
C PRO A 112 11.78 4.29 -9.01
N PHE A 113 11.50 3.72 -7.84
CA PHE A 113 11.63 2.31 -7.51
C PHE A 113 10.67 1.96 -6.35
N PRO A 114 10.31 0.67 -6.15
CA PRO A 114 9.59 0.24 -4.96
C PRO A 114 10.37 0.56 -3.67
N ILE A 115 9.68 1.11 -2.67
CA ILE A 115 10.26 1.45 -1.36
C ILE A 115 9.52 0.65 -0.29
N TYR A 116 10.25 0.07 0.67
CA TYR A 116 9.67 -0.76 1.72
C TYR A 116 10.01 -0.22 3.11
N ALA A 117 9.10 -0.44 4.05
CA ALA A 117 9.40 -0.37 5.48
C ALA A 117 10.06 -1.69 5.92
N TYR A 118 11.39 -1.78 5.79
CA TYR A 118 12.14 -3.01 6.09
C TYR A 118 12.58 -3.10 7.55
N THR A 119 11.86 -3.89 8.36
CA THR A 119 12.05 -3.91 9.81
C THR A 119 11.79 -5.28 10.45
N SER A 120 12.46 -5.58 11.56
CA SER A 120 12.14 -6.76 12.39
C SER A 120 11.16 -6.45 13.51
N LYS A 121 11.03 -5.17 13.90
CA LYS A 121 10.35 -4.76 15.14
C LYS A 121 9.21 -3.76 14.92
N GLY A 122 8.99 -3.31 13.68
CA GLY A 122 8.01 -2.27 13.35
C GLY A 122 6.62 -2.48 13.97
N PRO A 123 5.99 -3.65 13.82
CA PRO A 123 4.65 -3.88 14.36
C PRO A 123 4.55 -3.76 15.88
N TYR A 124 5.66 -3.89 16.60
CA TYR A 124 5.70 -3.84 18.07
C TYR A 124 6.18 -2.51 18.62
N LEU A 125 6.85 -1.69 17.80
CA LEU A 125 7.46 -0.43 18.24
C LEU A 125 6.78 0.80 17.63
N LEU A 126 6.06 0.63 16.52
CA LEU A 126 5.25 1.70 15.96
C LEU A 126 3.88 1.68 16.62
N HIS A 127 3.48 2.82 17.18
CA HIS A 127 2.16 3.02 17.77
C HIS A 127 1.53 4.31 17.23
N GLY A 128 0.20 4.30 17.12
CA GLY A 128 -0.62 5.44 16.73
C GLY A 128 -0.08 6.16 15.49
N GLU A 129 0.28 7.43 15.64
CA GLU A 129 0.71 8.30 14.56
C GLU A 129 1.86 7.76 13.71
N SER A 130 2.77 6.96 14.27
CA SER A 130 3.89 6.41 13.47
C SER A 130 3.41 5.33 12.50
N PHE A 131 2.36 4.60 12.87
CA PHE A 131 1.71 3.64 11.97
C PHE A 131 0.96 4.40 10.87
N ASP A 132 0.17 5.40 11.26
CA ASP A 132 -0.60 6.24 10.31
C ASP A 132 0.34 6.92 9.30
N ARG A 133 1.43 7.54 9.76
CA ARG A 133 2.42 8.20 8.88
C ARG A 133 3.09 7.24 7.90
N LEU A 134 3.23 5.96 8.26
CA LEU A 134 3.80 4.98 7.37
C LEU A 134 2.76 4.49 6.35
N GLU A 135 1.52 4.25 6.76
CA GLU A 135 0.42 3.93 5.86
C GLU A 135 0.16 5.09 4.86
N GLU A 136 0.20 6.35 5.33
CA GLU A 136 0.17 7.55 4.48
C GLU A 136 1.32 7.61 3.47
N SER A 137 2.46 7.00 3.79
CA SER A 137 3.61 6.93 2.89
C SER A 137 3.46 5.86 1.80
N ASP A 138 2.39 5.05 1.84
CA ASP A 138 2.07 3.99 0.88
C ASP A 138 3.27 3.06 0.63
N ALA A 139 4.04 2.82 1.69
CA ALA A 139 5.23 1.98 1.66
C ALA A 139 4.89 0.60 2.23
N PRO A 140 4.91 -0.48 1.43
CA PRO A 140 4.61 -1.80 1.93
C PRO A 140 5.60 -2.28 2.99
N TRP A 141 5.08 -3.05 3.94
CA TRP A 141 5.86 -3.70 4.98
C TRP A 141 6.66 -4.89 4.44
N LEU A 142 7.94 -4.96 4.81
CA LEU A 142 8.77 -6.14 4.60
C LEU A 142 9.48 -6.51 5.91
N PHE A 143 9.15 -7.68 6.48
CA PHE A 143 9.63 -8.06 7.80
C PHE A 143 10.92 -8.88 7.75
N LYS A 144 11.97 -8.38 8.43
CA LYS A 144 13.27 -9.06 8.55
C LYS A 144 13.11 -10.41 9.25
N ASN A 145 13.68 -11.46 8.68
CA ASN A 145 13.73 -12.81 9.24
C ASN A 145 12.35 -13.45 9.52
N LYS A 146 11.26 -12.92 8.97
CA LYS A 146 9.92 -13.53 9.08
C LYS A 146 9.62 -14.48 7.91
N TYR A 147 10.26 -14.26 6.77
CA TYR A 147 10.11 -15.07 5.58
C TYR A 147 11.38 -15.88 5.32
N SER A 148 11.26 -16.99 4.59
CA SER A 148 12.43 -17.61 3.98
C SER A 148 13.03 -16.66 2.94
N THR A 149 14.33 -16.78 2.70
CA THR A 149 15.03 -15.96 1.71
C THR A 149 14.41 -16.07 0.32
N GLN A 150 13.87 -17.24 -0.04
CA GLN A 150 13.19 -17.49 -1.30
C GLN A 150 11.89 -16.68 -1.42
N ILE A 151 11.07 -16.66 -0.37
CA ILE A 151 9.82 -15.90 -0.33
C ILE A 151 10.11 -14.40 -0.38
N GLU A 152 11.08 -13.92 0.40
CA GLU A 152 11.48 -12.51 0.41
C GLU A 152 11.97 -12.06 -0.98
N ARG A 153 12.83 -12.85 -1.63
CA ARG A 153 13.27 -12.57 -3.02
C ARG A 153 12.12 -12.56 -4.00
N HIS A 154 11.21 -13.54 -3.90
CA HIS A 154 10.07 -13.63 -4.81
C HIS A 154 9.21 -12.37 -4.71
N ARG A 155 8.88 -11.93 -3.49
CA ARG A 155 8.10 -10.72 -3.25
C ARG A 155 8.77 -9.47 -3.83
N ILE A 156 10.04 -9.24 -3.50
CA ILE A 156 10.80 -8.09 -4.03
C ILE A 156 10.81 -8.12 -5.56
N SER A 157 11.00 -9.30 -6.16
CA SER A 157 11.06 -9.46 -7.62
C SER A 157 9.71 -9.16 -8.29
N GLU A 158 8.60 -9.64 -7.73
CA GLU A 158 7.27 -9.37 -8.26
C GLU A 158 6.91 -7.89 -8.15
N ASP A 159 7.21 -7.25 -7.03
CA ASP A 159 6.95 -5.82 -6.84
C ASP A 159 7.78 -4.96 -7.81
N ILE A 160 9.05 -5.33 -8.08
CA ILE A 160 9.87 -4.69 -9.13
C ILE A 160 9.21 -4.85 -10.51
N LYS A 161 8.75 -6.05 -10.86
CA LYS A 161 8.06 -6.30 -12.15
C LYS A 161 6.77 -5.50 -12.27
N GLN A 162 5.96 -5.45 -11.22
CA GLN A 162 4.72 -4.68 -11.20
C GLN A 162 5.00 -3.18 -11.33
N PHE A 163 6.01 -2.68 -10.65
CA PHE A 163 6.45 -1.28 -10.77
C PHE A 163 6.89 -0.94 -12.19
N GLN A 164 7.72 -1.78 -12.81
CA GLN A 164 8.16 -1.60 -14.21
C GLN A 164 6.98 -1.61 -15.19
N LYS A 165 5.97 -2.47 -14.96
CA LYS A 165 4.74 -2.49 -15.76
C LYS A 165 3.94 -1.19 -15.61
N ARG A 166 3.82 -0.63 -14.41
CA ARG A 166 3.13 0.65 -14.17
C ARG A 166 3.85 1.82 -14.85
N ASP A 167 5.18 1.88 -14.73
CA ASP A 167 6.01 2.96 -15.29
C ASP A 167 6.05 2.93 -16.84
N GLN A 168 5.86 1.77 -17.45
CA GLN A 168 5.71 1.68 -18.92
C GLN A 168 4.38 2.29 -19.43
N TRP A 169 3.39 2.45 -18.56
CA TRP A 169 2.05 2.91 -18.94
C TRP A 169 1.77 4.38 -18.59
N THR A 170 2.67 5.10 -17.91
CA THR A 170 2.44 6.50 -17.56
C THR A 170 2.64 7.41 -18.79
N PRO A 171 1.59 8.11 -19.28
CA PRO A 171 1.67 8.97 -20.46
C PRO A 171 2.68 10.11 -20.32
N ARG A 172 3.14 10.45 -19.10
CA ARG A 172 4.15 11.49 -18.85
C ARG A 172 5.50 11.20 -19.52
N ARG A 173 5.92 9.94 -19.62
CA ARG A 173 7.12 9.59 -20.41
C ARG A 173 6.88 9.71 -21.90
N MET A 174 5.71 9.28 -22.39
CA MET A 174 5.33 9.49 -23.79
C MET A 174 5.23 10.97 -24.15
N TRP A 175 4.68 11.81 -23.27
CA TRP A 175 4.56 13.24 -23.49
C TRP A 175 5.91 13.96 -23.42
N SER A 176 6.80 13.63 -22.48
CA SER A 176 8.14 14.24 -22.48
C SER A 176 8.98 13.85 -23.71
N VAL A 177 8.81 12.63 -24.24
CA VAL A 177 9.40 12.20 -25.50
C VAL A 177 8.75 12.91 -26.69
N ALA A 178 7.42 12.99 -26.73
CA ALA A 178 6.66 13.68 -27.79
C ALA A 178 6.94 15.18 -27.85
N TRP A 179 7.12 15.84 -26.71
CA TRP A 179 7.53 17.25 -26.66
C TRP A 179 8.97 17.42 -27.13
N ARG A 180 9.89 16.51 -26.79
CA ARG A 180 11.27 16.57 -27.30
C ARG A 180 11.35 16.31 -28.80
N THR A 181 10.61 15.33 -29.33
CA THR A 181 10.59 15.07 -30.77
C THR A 181 9.87 16.19 -31.54
N GLY A 182 8.75 16.70 -31.03
CA GLY A 182 8.02 17.83 -31.61
C GLY A 182 8.82 19.13 -31.66
N LEU A 183 9.59 19.44 -30.60
CA LEU A 183 10.43 20.64 -30.57
C LEU A 183 11.64 20.52 -31.51
N VAL A 184 12.24 19.33 -31.62
CA VAL A 184 13.31 19.06 -32.60
C VAL A 184 12.79 19.12 -34.04
N THR A 185 11.59 18.60 -34.33
CA THR A 185 11.01 18.73 -35.68
C THR A 185 10.63 20.17 -36.02
N ALA A 186 10.11 20.95 -35.06
CA ALA A 186 9.82 22.36 -35.27
C ALA A 186 11.10 23.19 -35.55
N ILE A 187 12.18 22.94 -34.82
CA ILE A 187 13.47 23.61 -35.04
C ILE A 187 14.07 23.20 -36.39
N LEU A 188 14.08 21.90 -36.73
CA LEU A 188 14.57 21.43 -38.02
C LEU A 188 13.74 21.96 -39.19
N GLY A 189 12.41 22.03 -39.04
CA GLY A 189 11.52 22.62 -40.03
C GLY A 189 11.79 24.11 -40.26
N ALA A 190 12.00 24.88 -39.19
CA ALA A 190 12.36 26.30 -39.29
C ALA A 190 13.76 26.54 -39.88
N LEU A 191 14.72 25.67 -39.62
CA LEU A 191 16.06 25.76 -40.22
C LEU A 191 16.04 25.38 -41.70
N LEU A 192 15.28 24.34 -42.07
CA LEU A 192 15.10 23.92 -43.45
C LEU A 192 14.36 24.98 -44.27
N SER A 193 13.34 25.63 -43.72
CA SER A 193 12.63 26.70 -44.45
C SER A 193 13.54 27.90 -44.73
N VAL A 194 14.40 28.31 -43.78
CA VAL A 194 15.39 29.37 -44.00
C VAL A 194 16.44 28.99 -45.05
N LEU A 195 16.87 27.73 -45.07
CA LEU A 195 17.80 27.22 -46.09
C LEU A 195 17.15 27.17 -47.47
N PHE A 196 15.89 26.73 -47.55
CA PHE A 196 15.13 26.68 -48.81
C PHE A 196 14.91 28.08 -49.37
N ASP A 197 14.53 29.06 -48.53
CA ASP A 197 14.39 30.47 -48.92
C ASP A 197 15.70 31.07 -49.45
N ARG A 198 16.84 30.70 -48.86
CA ARG A 198 18.15 31.17 -49.33
C ARG A 198 18.55 30.52 -50.65
N LEU A 199 18.27 29.24 -50.83
CA LEU A 199 18.55 28.53 -52.09
C LEU A 199 17.65 29.00 -53.23
N ALA A 200 16.35 29.24 -52.98
CA ALA A 200 15.43 29.81 -53.97
C ALA A 200 15.91 31.18 -54.45
N LYS A 201 16.31 32.07 -53.52
CA LYS A 201 16.89 33.37 -53.85
C LYS A 201 18.18 33.30 -54.67
N LEU A 202 19.03 32.29 -54.42
CA LEU A 202 20.26 32.08 -55.20
C LEU A 202 19.99 31.48 -56.58
N ALA A 203 18.93 30.69 -56.73
CA ALA A 203 18.52 30.09 -58.00
C ALA A 203 17.76 31.06 -58.93
N GLY A 204 17.42 32.27 -58.45
CA GLY A 204 16.71 33.27 -59.23
C GLY A 204 15.24 32.93 -59.49
N ILE A 205 14.64 32.11 -58.61
CA ILE A 205 13.21 31.78 -58.57
C ILE A 205 12.54 32.67 -57.52
#